data_AF-A0A223D5J6-F1
#
_entry.id   AF-A0A223D5J6-F1
#
_cell.length_a   1.000
_cell.length_b   1.000
_cell.length_c   1.000
_cell.angle_alpha   90.00
_cell.angle_beta   90.00
_cell.angle_gamma   90.00
#
_symmetry.space_group_name_H-M   'P 1'
#
loop_
_entity.id
_entity.type
_entity.pdbx_description
1 polymer ?
#
loop_
_entity_poly.entity_id
_entity_poly.type
_entity_poly.pdbx_seq_one_letter_code
_entity_poly.pdbx_strand_id
1 'polypeptide(L)'
;MDYYSVKARQRETAFFRRAGPGVSFRTGTGRTNTITEITEDVVFFQTAKSKRPARISRQKLRDALRHMYVRRSATRREMERYAAYNSALLGLVSIILAGLTKITRTVRGLLRLTMLGIRYFFSGCERDPKALQIVRQQGGLMALMSYHWLRKDTTERWMSYMQDLGFTAQDEASVLLDSGAFSVWNAAQRGADVEITVEEYADFIERNKHWLWGWMNLDVIGDDAATRRNYEYLIARGLRPIPVWPITGSLDELARIVEEDHELVAIGGTAIQLQRMQHRKVREKLTAVARRFGRVQNFHLLGCAVIGILKEFAHILVSADSKAPTSVTGNGRVITKYGQRQAKELEREERTIRSVREFVKLESYLPQGYARATQIAATF
;
A
#
# COMPACT_ATOMS: atom_id res chain seq x y z
N MET A 1 20.62 -7.99 -2.89
CA MET A 1 19.37 -7.88 -3.66
C MET A 1 18.22 -7.89 -2.67
N ASP A 2 17.38 -6.87 -2.67
CA ASP A 2 16.28 -6.73 -1.70
C ASP A 2 15.16 -7.77 -1.93
N TYR A 3 14.23 -7.88 -0.96
CA TYR A 3 13.15 -8.87 -1.00
C TYR A 3 12.29 -8.74 -2.26
N TYR A 4 11.94 -7.52 -2.67
CA TYR A 4 11.08 -7.26 -3.82
C TYR A 4 11.80 -7.51 -5.14
N SER A 5 13.10 -7.22 -5.22
CA SER A 5 13.94 -7.60 -6.35
C SER A 5 14.00 -9.12 -6.55
N VAL A 6 14.12 -9.89 -5.46
CA VAL A 6 14.06 -11.37 -5.52
C VAL A 6 12.71 -11.83 -6.04
N LYS A 7 11.60 -11.29 -5.52
CA LYS A 7 10.25 -11.62 -6.00
C LYS A 7 10.04 -11.26 -7.47
N ALA A 8 10.49 -10.08 -7.89
CA ALA A 8 10.43 -9.63 -9.28
C ALA A 8 11.18 -10.59 -10.21
N ARG A 9 12.42 -10.95 -9.88
CA ARG A 9 13.23 -11.90 -10.66
C ARG A 9 12.60 -13.29 -10.72
N GLN A 10 12.12 -13.81 -9.58
CA GLN A 10 11.46 -15.12 -9.51
C GLN A 10 10.22 -15.16 -10.39
N ARG A 11 9.37 -14.12 -10.32
CA ARG A 11 8.12 -14.07 -11.09
C ARG A 11 8.38 -13.94 -12.59
N GLU A 12 9.31 -13.07 -12.96
CA GLU A 12 9.75 -12.86 -14.34
C GLU A 12 10.33 -14.15 -14.94
N THR A 13 11.23 -14.81 -14.21
CA THR A 13 11.83 -16.10 -14.64
C THR A 13 10.77 -17.20 -14.78
N ALA A 14 9.84 -17.31 -13.83
CA ALA A 14 8.77 -18.30 -13.88
C ALA A 14 7.78 -18.07 -15.04
N PHE A 15 7.62 -16.81 -15.49
CA PHE A 15 6.84 -16.49 -16.68
C PHE A 15 7.56 -16.96 -17.95
N PHE A 16 8.80 -16.52 -18.19
CA PHE A 16 9.53 -16.86 -19.43
C PHE A 16 10.03 -18.30 -19.53
N ARG A 17 10.01 -19.07 -18.43
CA ARG A 17 10.18 -20.54 -18.52
C ARG A 17 9.00 -21.23 -19.22
N ARG A 18 7.83 -20.61 -19.22
CA ARG A 18 6.60 -21.13 -19.83
C ARG A 18 6.25 -20.40 -21.11
N ALA A 19 6.47 -19.09 -21.13
CA ALA A 19 6.23 -18.25 -22.29
C ALA A 19 7.42 -18.32 -23.25
N GLY A 20 7.17 -18.79 -24.49
CA GLY A 20 8.15 -18.74 -25.59
C GLY A 20 7.84 -17.64 -26.61
N PRO A 21 8.63 -17.57 -27.70
CA PRO A 21 8.25 -16.82 -28.89
C PRO A 21 6.83 -17.17 -29.36
N GLY A 22 6.09 -16.17 -29.84
CA GLY A 22 4.68 -16.30 -30.27
C GLY A 22 3.66 -15.95 -29.18
N VAL A 23 4.05 -15.89 -27.91
CA VAL A 23 3.14 -15.46 -26.83
C VAL A 23 2.71 -14.01 -27.06
N SER A 24 1.40 -13.81 -27.08
CA SER A 24 0.79 -12.50 -27.32
C SER A 24 0.28 -11.88 -26.03
N PHE A 25 0.49 -10.58 -25.85
CA PHE A 25 0.01 -9.81 -24.72
C PHE A 25 -0.60 -8.49 -25.18
N ARG A 26 -1.57 -7.98 -24.42
CA ARG A 26 -2.27 -6.73 -24.75
C ARG A 26 -1.75 -5.57 -23.90
N THR A 27 -1.58 -4.42 -24.51
CA THR A 27 -1.45 -3.15 -23.78
C THR A 27 -2.73 -2.83 -23.02
N GLY A 28 -2.68 -1.92 -22.04
CA GLY A 28 -3.90 -1.49 -21.33
C GLY A 28 -4.95 -0.79 -22.22
N THR A 29 -4.60 -0.40 -23.45
CA THR A 29 -5.56 0.10 -24.46
C THR A 29 -6.03 -0.99 -25.44
N GLY A 30 -5.71 -2.26 -25.19
CA GLY A 30 -6.15 -3.40 -25.99
C GLY A 30 -5.31 -3.74 -27.21
N ARG A 31 -4.24 -2.97 -27.52
CA ARG A 31 -3.35 -3.30 -28.66
C ARG A 31 -2.55 -4.57 -28.37
N THR A 32 -2.54 -5.51 -29.31
CA THR A 32 -1.78 -6.76 -29.23
C THR A 32 -0.32 -6.53 -29.58
N ASN A 33 0.56 -7.16 -28.79
CA ASN A 33 1.97 -7.32 -29.05
C ASN A 33 2.29 -8.81 -28.97
N THR A 34 3.30 -9.26 -29.70
CA THR A 34 3.72 -10.66 -29.71
C THR A 34 5.19 -10.74 -29.41
N ILE A 35 5.58 -11.56 -28.44
CA ILE A 35 6.99 -11.80 -28.12
C ILE A 35 7.62 -12.53 -29.29
N THR A 36 8.68 -11.98 -29.86
CA THR A 36 9.38 -12.58 -31.01
C THR A 36 10.62 -13.35 -30.59
N GLU A 37 11.29 -12.90 -29.53
CA GLU A 37 12.52 -13.49 -29.02
C GLU A 37 12.73 -13.10 -27.56
N ILE A 38 13.31 -14.01 -26.77
CA ILE A 38 13.70 -13.77 -25.38
C ILE A 38 15.15 -14.20 -25.24
N THR A 39 16.02 -13.26 -24.85
CA THR A 39 17.43 -13.52 -24.56
C THR A 39 17.68 -13.44 -23.05
N GLU A 40 18.94 -13.62 -22.64
CA GLU A 40 19.32 -13.46 -21.24
C GLU A 40 19.02 -12.05 -20.71
N ASP A 41 19.16 -11.03 -21.55
CA ASP A 41 19.10 -9.61 -21.16
C ASP A 41 17.89 -8.87 -21.70
N VAL A 42 17.23 -9.37 -22.75
CA VAL A 42 16.25 -8.60 -23.52
C VAL A 42 15.04 -9.44 -23.89
N VAL A 43 13.87 -8.81 -23.88
CA VAL A 43 12.64 -9.33 -24.47
C VAL A 43 12.33 -8.50 -25.72
N PHE A 44 12.32 -9.16 -26.87
CA PHE A 44 11.90 -8.57 -28.13
C PHE A 44 10.42 -8.86 -28.39
N PHE A 45 9.70 -7.86 -28.87
CA PHE A 45 8.29 -8.01 -29.22
C PHE A 45 7.92 -7.18 -30.43
N GLN A 46 7.05 -7.74 -31.25
CA GLN A 46 6.47 -7.09 -32.41
C GLN A 46 5.17 -6.42 -32.00
N THR A 47 5.02 -5.15 -32.35
CA THR A 47 3.73 -4.44 -32.23
C THR A 47 3.03 -4.47 -33.58
N ALA A 48 1.69 -4.46 -33.59
CA ALA A 48 0.92 -4.48 -34.84
C ALA A 48 1.24 -3.34 -35.82
N LYS A 49 1.84 -2.24 -35.35
CA LYS A 49 2.17 -1.06 -36.18
C LYS A 49 3.65 -0.92 -36.53
N SER A 50 4.54 -1.60 -35.83
CA SER A 50 5.98 -1.43 -36.04
C SER A 50 6.46 -2.29 -37.21
N LYS A 51 7.43 -1.80 -37.99
CA LYS A 51 8.13 -2.63 -38.99
C LYS A 51 9.26 -3.47 -38.38
N ARG A 52 9.77 -3.05 -37.21
CA ARG A 52 10.88 -3.70 -36.51
C ARG A 52 10.45 -4.10 -35.09
N PRO A 53 10.96 -5.23 -34.55
CA PRO A 53 10.71 -5.58 -33.16
C PRO A 53 11.20 -4.48 -32.21
N ALA A 54 10.36 -4.13 -31.25
CA ALA A 54 10.74 -3.32 -30.10
C ALA A 54 11.41 -4.21 -29.04
N ARG A 55 12.14 -3.59 -28.12
CA ARG A 55 12.87 -4.32 -27.06
C ARG A 55 12.72 -3.67 -25.70
N ILE A 56 12.64 -4.50 -24.66
CA ILE A 56 12.71 -4.09 -23.25
C ILE A 56 13.80 -4.92 -22.57
N SER A 57 14.71 -4.28 -21.84
CA SER A 57 15.69 -5.04 -21.06
C SER A 57 15.01 -5.76 -19.90
N ARG A 58 15.45 -6.98 -19.60
CA ARG A 58 14.93 -7.78 -18.49
C ARG A 58 15.21 -7.12 -17.15
N GLN A 59 16.30 -6.37 -17.01
CA GLN A 59 16.53 -5.57 -15.82
C GLN A 59 15.46 -4.49 -15.63
N LYS A 60 15.14 -3.70 -16.66
CA LYS A 60 14.08 -2.68 -16.59
C LYS A 60 12.70 -3.28 -16.33
N LEU A 61 12.44 -4.46 -16.87
CA LEU A 61 11.22 -5.21 -16.56
C LEU A 61 11.17 -5.66 -15.09
N ARG A 62 12.29 -6.17 -14.55
CA ARG A 62 12.41 -6.52 -13.12
C ARG A 62 12.26 -5.30 -12.22
N ASP A 63 12.80 -4.14 -12.60
CA ASP A 63 12.64 -2.89 -11.84
C ASP A 63 11.17 -2.44 -11.82
N ALA A 64 10.47 -2.55 -12.94
CA ALA A 64 9.03 -2.27 -13.01
C ALA A 64 8.19 -3.26 -12.18
N LEU A 65 8.55 -4.55 -12.19
CA LEU A 65 7.92 -5.57 -11.33
C LEU A 65 8.20 -5.31 -9.85
N ARG A 66 9.45 -4.97 -9.49
CA ARG A 66 9.84 -4.57 -8.14
C ARG A 66 9.01 -3.38 -7.69
N HIS A 67 8.87 -2.36 -8.53
CA HIS A 67 8.01 -1.21 -8.25
C HIS A 67 6.56 -1.63 -7.99
N MET A 68 5.99 -2.56 -8.77
CA MET A 68 4.65 -3.08 -8.48
C MET A 68 4.56 -3.81 -7.14
N TYR A 69 5.60 -4.54 -6.74
CA TYR A 69 5.63 -5.16 -5.41
C TYR A 69 5.80 -4.12 -4.30
N VAL A 70 6.55 -3.04 -4.51
CA VAL A 70 6.77 -1.96 -3.51
C VAL A 70 5.59 -0.99 -3.42
N ARG A 71 5.07 -0.48 -4.54
CA ARG A 71 3.99 0.53 -4.55
C ARG A 71 2.61 -0.08 -4.57
N ARG A 72 2.49 -1.34 -4.98
CA ARG A 72 1.21 -2.05 -5.18
C ARG A 72 0.31 -1.44 -6.26
N SER A 73 0.61 -0.26 -6.77
CA SER A 73 -0.06 0.34 -7.92
C SER A 73 0.93 1.14 -8.75
N ALA A 74 0.66 1.24 -10.04
CA ALA A 74 1.39 2.13 -10.93
C ALA A 74 0.52 2.55 -12.10
N THR A 75 0.63 3.81 -12.48
CA THR A 75 0.06 4.37 -13.69
C THR A 75 0.98 4.11 -14.88
N ARG A 76 0.42 4.20 -16.09
CA ARG A 76 1.22 4.18 -17.33
C ARG A 76 2.33 5.24 -17.32
N ARG A 77 2.08 6.42 -16.74
CA ARG A 77 3.05 7.53 -16.66
C ARG A 77 4.24 7.16 -15.78
N GLU A 78 4.01 6.49 -14.66
CA GLU A 78 5.10 6.04 -13.78
C GLU A 78 5.98 4.97 -14.45
N MET A 79 5.40 4.15 -15.33
CA MET A 79 6.13 3.15 -16.10
C MET A 79 7.09 3.76 -17.15
N GLU A 80 6.94 5.04 -17.51
CA GLU A 80 7.84 5.75 -18.45
C GLU A 80 9.28 5.81 -17.93
N ARG A 81 9.47 5.76 -16.61
CA ARG A 81 10.79 5.77 -15.96
C ARG A 81 11.64 4.54 -16.32
N TYR A 82 10.99 3.42 -16.65
CA TYR A 82 11.67 2.15 -16.93
C TYR A 82 11.89 1.95 -18.43
N ALA A 83 10.90 2.27 -19.27
CA ALA A 83 11.01 2.09 -20.71
C ALA A 83 10.19 3.11 -21.51
N ALA A 84 10.73 3.53 -22.67
CA ALA A 84 10.02 4.38 -23.62
C ALA A 84 8.72 3.73 -24.15
N TYR A 85 8.72 2.39 -24.28
CA TYR A 85 7.53 1.61 -24.64
C TYR A 85 6.61 1.33 -23.43
N ASN A 86 6.27 2.37 -22.67
CA ASN A 86 5.52 2.29 -21.40
C ASN A 86 4.22 1.45 -21.47
N SER A 87 3.52 1.50 -22.60
CA SER A 87 2.23 0.82 -22.81
C SER A 87 2.42 -0.67 -23.03
N ALA A 88 3.50 -1.05 -23.71
CA ALA A 88 3.90 -2.44 -23.87
C ALA A 88 4.48 -2.98 -22.57
N LEU A 89 5.30 -2.19 -21.85
CA LEU A 89 5.81 -2.55 -20.54
C LEU A 89 4.66 -2.80 -19.55
N LEU A 90 3.68 -1.90 -19.47
CA LEU A 90 2.50 -2.08 -18.61
C LEU A 90 1.72 -3.36 -18.96
N GLY A 91 1.56 -3.65 -20.26
CA GLY A 91 0.94 -4.89 -20.73
C GLY A 91 1.74 -6.15 -20.35
N LEU A 92 3.07 -6.09 -20.50
CA LEU A 92 3.98 -7.18 -20.16
C LEU A 92 4.01 -7.44 -18.65
N VAL A 93 4.08 -6.38 -17.84
CA VAL A 93 3.96 -6.46 -16.37
C VAL A 93 2.60 -7.05 -15.98
N SER A 94 1.52 -6.63 -16.64
CA SER A 94 0.17 -7.13 -16.37
C SER A 94 0.03 -8.62 -16.68
N ILE A 95 0.63 -9.15 -17.76
CA ILE A 95 0.55 -10.59 -18.07
C ILE A 95 1.46 -11.42 -17.15
N ILE A 96 2.64 -10.91 -16.76
CA ILE A 96 3.50 -11.57 -15.76
C ILE A 96 2.82 -11.66 -14.38
N LEU A 97 2.06 -10.61 -14.04
CA LEU A 97 1.28 -10.52 -12.81
C LEU A 97 -0.20 -10.88 -13.04
N ALA A 98 -0.50 -11.68 -14.06
CA ALA A 98 -1.86 -12.11 -14.35
C ALA A 98 -2.48 -12.80 -13.14
N GLY A 99 -3.73 -12.41 -12.83
CA GLY A 99 -4.48 -12.87 -11.66
C GLY A 99 -4.00 -12.33 -10.31
N LEU A 100 -2.89 -11.59 -10.26
CA LEU A 100 -2.42 -10.84 -9.08
C LEU A 100 -2.70 -9.34 -9.17
N THR A 101 -3.20 -8.88 -10.32
CA THR A 101 -3.42 -7.45 -10.59
C THR A 101 -4.79 -7.23 -11.24
N LYS A 102 -5.28 -5.99 -11.13
CA LYS A 102 -6.39 -5.44 -11.91
C LYS A 102 -5.91 -4.21 -12.68
N ILE A 103 -6.46 -3.98 -13.86
CA ILE A 103 -6.29 -2.73 -14.61
C ILE A 103 -7.55 -1.89 -14.43
N THR A 104 -7.37 -0.63 -14.05
CA THR A 104 -8.42 0.37 -13.95
C THR A 104 -8.04 1.64 -14.69
N ARG A 105 -8.99 2.57 -14.80
CA ARG A 105 -8.73 3.94 -15.22
C ARG A 105 -8.94 4.87 -14.04
N THR A 106 -8.06 5.85 -13.87
CA THR A 106 -8.26 6.91 -12.89
C THR A 106 -9.39 7.84 -13.32
N VAL A 107 -9.79 8.77 -12.45
CA VAL A 107 -10.78 9.80 -12.78
C VAL A 107 -10.36 10.65 -13.99
N ARG A 108 -9.04 10.82 -14.21
CA ARG A 108 -8.47 11.52 -15.38
C ARG A 108 -8.22 10.60 -16.58
N GLY A 109 -8.73 9.37 -16.55
CA GLY A 109 -8.64 8.41 -17.65
C GLY A 109 -7.28 7.71 -17.78
N LEU A 110 -6.32 7.96 -16.89
CA LEU A 110 -5.01 7.31 -16.88
C LEU A 110 -5.16 5.82 -16.56
N LEU A 111 -4.47 4.96 -17.32
CA LEU A 111 -4.45 3.53 -17.01
C LEU A 111 -3.59 3.28 -15.76
N ARG A 112 -4.16 2.53 -14.80
CA ARG A 112 -3.51 2.14 -13.55
C ARG A 112 -3.57 0.63 -13.41
N LEU A 113 -2.41 0.01 -13.18
CA LEU A 113 -2.30 -1.38 -12.74
C LEU A 113 -2.26 -1.38 -11.22
N THR A 114 -3.05 -2.22 -10.56
CA THR A 114 -3.09 -2.33 -9.10
C THR A 114 -3.02 -3.79 -8.71
N MET A 115 -2.12 -4.12 -7.79
CA MET A 115 -1.99 -5.45 -7.23
C MET A 115 -3.17 -5.77 -6.30
N LEU A 116 -3.67 -6.99 -6.38
CA LEU A 116 -4.71 -7.55 -5.53
C LEU A 116 -4.12 -8.06 -4.22
N GLY A 117 -4.90 -7.96 -3.14
CA GLY A 117 -4.43 -8.21 -1.77
C GLY A 117 -4.02 -6.92 -1.08
N ILE A 118 -3.95 -6.97 0.26
CA ILE A 118 -3.80 -5.78 1.10
C ILE A 118 -2.41 -5.78 1.71
N ARG A 119 -1.66 -4.71 1.44
CA ARG A 119 -0.45 -4.40 2.21
C ARG A 119 -0.81 -3.92 3.60
N TYR A 120 -0.31 -4.61 4.61
CA TYR A 120 -0.59 -4.26 5.99
C TYR A 120 0.60 -3.54 6.63
N PHE A 121 0.36 -2.34 7.13
CA PHE A 121 1.33 -1.55 7.88
C PHE A 121 1.13 -1.80 9.38
N PHE A 122 2.15 -2.33 10.06
CA PHE A 122 2.09 -2.55 11.49
C PHE A 122 2.42 -1.25 12.23
N SER A 123 1.49 -0.76 13.06
CA SER A 123 1.66 0.51 13.79
C SER A 123 1.90 0.34 15.28
N GLY A 124 2.31 1.42 15.94
CA GLY A 124 2.62 1.43 17.38
C GLY A 124 3.97 0.80 17.74
N CYS A 125 4.80 0.51 16.73
CA CYS A 125 6.12 -0.10 16.88
C CYS A 125 7.22 0.90 17.24
N GLU A 126 6.98 2.21 17.08
CA GLU A 126 7.98 3.27 17.33
C GLU A 126 8.40 3.32 18.80
N ARG A 127 7.55 2.78 19.69
CA ARG A 127 7.76 2.73 21.14
C ARG A 127 7.99 1.32 21.68
N ASP A 128 7.92 0.31 20.83
CA ASP A 128 8.11 -1.10 21.20
C ASP A 128 9.01 -1.78 20.15
N PRO A 129 10.34 -1.59 20.27
CA PRO A 129 11.32 -2.23 19.39
C PRO A 129 11.08 -3.73 19.25
N LYS A 130 10.80 -4.43 20.36
CA LYS A 130 10.54 -5.87 20.36
C LYS A 130 9.33 -6.24 19.48
N ALA A 131 8.26 -5.44 19.50
CA ALA A 131 7.13 -5.66 18.60
C ALA A 131 7.53 -5.54 17.12
N LEU A 132 8.37 -4.57 16.76
CA LEU A 132 8.89 -4.42 15.39
C LEU A 132 9.77 -5.61 14.97
N GLN A 133 10.61 -6.10 15.88
CA GLN A 133 11.42 -7.30 15.66
C GLN A 133 10.54 -8.51 15.38
N ILE A 134 9.48 -8.72 16.16
CA ILE A 134 8.49 -9.79 15.91
C ILE A 134 7.85 -9.60 14.54
N VAL A 135 7.40 -8.38 14.20
CA VAL A 135 6.83 -8.06 12.88
C VAL A 135 7.76 -8.53 11.77
N ARG A 136 9.04 -8.16 11.85
CA ARG A 136 10.02 -8.54 10.84
C ARG A 136 10.23 -10.05 10.77
N GLN A 137 10.44 -10.72 11.90
CA GLN A 137 10.68 -12.15 11.98
C GLN A 137 9.51 -12.98 11.41
N GLN A 138 8.29 -12.45 11.48
CA GLN A 138 7.10 -13.10 10.91
C GLN A 138 6.81 -12.69 9.45
N GLY A 139 7.72 -11.97 8.81
CA GLY A 139 7.62 -11.59 7.39
C GLY A 139 6.88 -10.29 7.13
N GLY A 140 6.61 -9.48 8.16
CA GLY A 140 6.16 -8.11 7.99
C GLY A 140 7.26 -7.23 7.38
N LEU A 141 6.90 -6.45 6.38
CA LEU A 141 7.84 -5.62 5.61
C LEU A 141 7.56 -4.12 5.75
N MET A 142 6.46 -3.76 6.42
CA MET A 142 5.87 -2.42 6.37
C MET A 142 5.42 -1.99 7.76
N ALA A 143 5.83 -0.79 8.16
CA ALA A 143 5.45 -0.17 9.43
C ALA A 143 4.69 1.13 9.16
N LEU A 144 3.68 1.42 9.97
CA LEU A 144 3.17 2.79 10.06
C LEU A 144 3.77 3.43 11.30
N MET A 145 4.38 4.60 11.11
CA MET A 145 4.99 5.35 12.20
C MET A 145 4.32 6.72 12.34
N SER A 146 4.11 7.17 13.56
CA SER A 146 3.51 8.47 13.87
C SER A 146 4.60 9.52 14.05
N TYR A 147 4.50 10.61 13.29
CA TYR A 147 5.39 11.75 13.41
C TYR A 147 5.41 12.36 14.82
N HIS A 148 4.27 12.34 15.53
CA HIS A 148 4.19 12.76 16.94
C HIS A 148 5.24 12.07 17.84
N TRP A 149 5.55 10.80 17.57
CA TRP A 149 6.57 10.06 18.32
C TRP A 149 7.96 10.25 17.72
N LEU A 150 8.08 10.15 16.39
CA LEU A 150 9.38 10.23 15.72
C LEU A 150 10.07 11.58 15.90
N ARG A 151 9.30 12.68 15.95
CA ARG A 151 9.89 14.03 16.17
C ARG A 151 10.61 14.19 17.51
N LYS A 152 10.35 13.30 18.47
CA LYS A 152 11.01 13.29 19.78
C LYS A 152 12.36 12.56 19.75
N ASP A 153 12.62 11.77 18.72
CA ASP A 153 13.91 11.13 18.48
C ASP A 153 14.81 12.05 17.64
N THR A 154 15.49 12.98 18.31
CA THR A 154 16.43 13.92 17.68
C THR A 154 17.73 13.26 17.22
N THR A 155 17.92 11.97 17.53
CA THR A 155 19.12 11.20 17.18
C THR A 155 18.91 10.24 16.02
N GLU A 156 17.70 10.22 15.45
CA GLU A 156 17.35 9.37 14.32
C GLU A 156 17.58 7.85 14.54
N ARG A 157 17.58 7.41 15.81
CA ARG A 157 17.80 6.00 16.19
C ARG A 157 16.76 5.07 15.59
N TRP A 158 15.54 5.55 15.36
CA TRP A 158 14.49 4.77 14.71
C TRP A 158 14.94 4.24 13.34
N MET A 159 15.77 4.99 12.59
CA MET A 159 16.30 4.56 11.29
C MET A 159 17.34 3.44 11.47
N SER A 160 18.31 3.63 12.38
CA SER A 160 19.29 2.59 12.68
C SER A 160 18.61 1.29 13.12
N TYR A 161 17.59 1.40 13.97
CA TYR A 161 16.84 0.24 14.42
C TYR A 161 16.09 -0.48 13.29
N MET A 162 15.49 0.29 12.37
CA MET A 162 14.87 -0.27 11.16
C MET A 162 15.92 -0.99 10.30
N GLN A 163 17.10 -0.40 10.09
CA GLN A 163 18.21 -1.00 9.36
C GLN A 163 18.71 -2.30 9.99
N ASP A 164 18.90 -2.31 11.30
CA ASP A 164 19.39 -3.49 12.04
C ASP A 164 18.43 -4.66 11.97
N LEU A 165 17.12 -4.38 11.92
CA LEU A 165 16.09 -5.39 11.67
C LEU A 165 15.99 -5.78 10.18
N GLY A 166 16.78 -5.18 9.31
CA GLY A 166 16.78 -5.47 7.88
C GLY A 166 15.56 -4.93 7.15
N PHE A 167 14.94 -3.85 7.65
CA PHE A 167 14.20 -2.94 6.79
C PHE A 167 15.24 -2.04 6.13
N THR A 168 15.32 -2.03 4.80
CA THR A 168 16.38 -1.27 4.13
C THR A 168 15.81 -0.09 3.36
N ALA A 169 16.57 1.00 3.23
CA ALA A 169 16.26 2.06 2.26
C ALA A 169 16.26 1.53 0.81
N GLN A 170 16.94 0.40 0.55
CA GLN A 170 16.91 -0.35 -0.71
C GLN A 170 15.60 -1.11 -0.93
N ASP A 171 14.75 -1.28 0.09
CA ASP A 171 13.34 -1.67 -0.09
C ASP A 171 12.48 -0.48 -0.52
N GLU A 172 13.10 0.69 -0.73
CA GLU A 172 12.50 1.98 -1.07
C GLU A 172 11.12 2.10 -0.47
N ALA A 173 11.11 2.48 0.80
CA ALA A 173 9.93 2.95 1.49
C ALA A 173 9.15 1.85 2.24
N SER A 174 9.61 1.58 3.48
CA SER A 174 8.98 0.61 4.40
C SER A 174 8.08 1.29 5.45
N VAL A 175 8.09 2.63 5.51
CA VAL A 175 7.37 3.41 6.54
C VAL A 175 6.26 4.24 5.91
N LEU A 176 5.01 3.99 6.30
CA LEU A 176 3.94 4.96 6.08
C LEU A 176 3.92 5.93 7.27
N LEU A 177 4.10 7.22 7.01
CA LEU A 177 4.12 8.24 8.05
C LEU A 177 2.71 8.76 8.32
N ASP A 178 2.20 8.52 9.51
CA ASP A 178 1.03 9.21 10.05
C ASP A 178 1.45 10.57 10.61
N SER A 179 0.66 11.61 10.39
CA SER A 179 0.95 12.96 10.86
C SER A 179 0.88 13.07 12.38
N GLY A 180 0.19 12.14 13.04
CA GLY A 180 0.06 12.12 14.49
C GLY A 180 -0.98 13.08 15.04
N ALA A 181 -1.80 13.70 14.17
CA ALA A 181 -2.90 14.58 14.55
C ALA A 181 -3.84 13.95 15.59
N PHE A 182 -4.16 12.65 15.43
CA PHE A 182 -4.97 11.92 16.41
C PHE A 182 -4.26 11.78 17.77
N SER A 183 -2.94 11.59 17.79
CA SER A 183 -2.17 11.50 19.04
C SER A 183 -2.12 12.85 19.75
N VAL A 184 -1.94 13.94 19.01
CA VAL A 184 -2.01 15.32 19.52
C VAL A 184 -3.37 15.62 20.10
N TRP A 185 -4.45 15.35 19.36
CA TRP A 185 -5.81 15.55 19.86
C TRP A 185 -6.09 14.77 21.15
N ASN A 186 -5.69 13.50 21.23
CA ASN A 186 -5.83 12.72 22.48
C ASN A 186 -4.97 13.24 23.64
N ALA A 187 -3.85 13.90 23.36
CA ALA A 187 -3.01 14.53 24.38
C ALA A 187 -3.66 15.82 24.89
N ALA A 188 -4.19 16.65 23.98
CA ALA A 188 -4.92 17.87 24.29
C ALA A 188 -6.19 17.58 25.13
N GLN A 189 -6.95 16.53 24.80
CA GLN A 189 -8.10 16.08 25.61
C GLN A 189 -7.71 15.66 27.04
N ARG A 190 -6.42 15.40 27.30
CA ARG A 190 -5.86 15.08 28.63
C ARG A 190 -5.11 16.25 29.27
N GLY A 191 -5.24 17.46 28.71
CA GLY A 191 -4.64 18.68 29.23
C GLY A 191 -3.15 18.88 28.88
N ALA A 192 -2.60 18.09 27.96
CA ALA A 192 -1.23 18.28 27.49
C ALA A 192 -1.21 19.25 26.30
N ASP A 193 -0.35 20.27 26.37
CA ASP A 193 -0.11 21.19 25.27
C ASP A 193 0.94 20.59 24.32
N VAL A 194 0.49 20.12 23.16
CA VAL A 194 1.36 19.53 22.14
C VAL A 194 0.91 20.06 20.79
N GLU A 195 1.75 20.87 20.16
CA GLU A 195 1.50 21.37 18.81
C GLU A 195 2.49 20.77 17.81
N ILE A 196 2.00 20.46 16.60
CA ILE A 196 2.79 20.07 15.43
C ILE A 196 2.55 21.14 14.37
N THR A 197 3.61 21.79 13.90
CA THR A 197 3.54 22.72 12.77
C THR A 197 3.70 21.99 11.44
N VAL A 198 3.14 22.56 10.36
CA VAL A 198 3.26 21.96 9.02
C VAL A 198 4.68 22.09 8.47
N GLU A 199 5.40 23.13 8.87
CA GLU A 199 6.80 23.40 8.55
C GLU A 199 7.72 22.29 9.10
N GLU A 200 7.63 22.00 10.40
CA GLU A 200 8.42 20.94 11.05
C GLU A 200 8.11 19.56 10.45
N TYR A 201 6.84 19.33 10.08
CA TYR A 201 6.40 18.09 9.44
C TYR A 201 6.97 17.97 8.02
N ALA A 202 6.91 19.04 7.23
CA ALA A 202 7.47 19.07 5.88
C ALA A 202 8.99 18.84 5.89
N ASP A 203 9.71 19.52 6.78
CA ASP A 203 11.16 19.36 6.90
C ASP A 203 11.54 17.94 7.33
N PHE A 204 10.76 17.32 8.23
CA PHE A 204 10.95 15.92 8.59
C PHE A 204 10.77 14.99 7.39
N ILE A 205 9.70 15.19 6.60
CA ILE A 205 9.45 14.39 5.40
C ILE A 205 10.62 14.55 4.42
N GLU A 206 11.07 15.76 4.13
CA GLU A 206 12.14 15.99 3.16
C GLU A 206 13.46 15.31 3.55
N ARG A 207 13.85 15.38 4.83
CA ARG A 207 15.03 14.70 5.35
C ARG A 207 14.92 13.18 5.27
N ASN A 208 13.72 12.64 5.49
CA ASN A 208 13.52 11.20 5.68
C ASN A 208 12.82 10.48 4.51
N LYS A 209 12.44 11.18 3.42
CA LYS A 209 11.61 10.62 2.34
C LYS A 209 12.14 9.34 1.70
N HIS A 210 13.44 9.08 1.78
CA HIS A 210 14.06 7.84 1.30
C HIS A 210 13.62 6.59 2.10
N TRP A 211 13.11 6.77 3.32
CA TRP A 211 12.48 5.74 4.15
C TRP A 211 10.96 5.65 4.01
N LEU A 212 10.32 6.72 3.51
CA LEU A 212 8.87 6.92 3.63
C LEU A 212 8.11 6.44 2.41
N TRP A 213 7.30 5.39 2.60
CA TRP A 213 6.38 4.86 1.58
C TRP A 213 5.32 5.87 1.23
N GLY A 214 4.88 6.61 2.20
CA GLY A 214 4.01 7.75 1.99
C GLY A 214 3.90 8.49 3.29
N TRP A 215 3.22 9.61 3.23
CA TRP A 215 2.94 10.42 4.40
C TRP A 215 1.51 10.93 4.27
N MET A 216 0.76 10.83 5.36
CA MET A 216 -0.60 11.37 5.42
C MET A 216 -0.55 12.89 5.50
N ASN A 217 -1.65 13.54 5.12
CA ASN A 217 -1.81 14.95 5.38
C ASN A 217 -1.75 15.27 6.90
N LEU A 218 -1.26 16.46 7.24
CA LEU A 218 -1.34 16.97 8.61
C LEU A 218 -2.74 17.54 8.85
N ASP A 219 -3.62 16.69 9.36
CA ASP A 219 -5.00 17.08 9.65
C ASP A 219 -5.08 17.89 10.95
N VAL A 220 -6.00 18.86 10.96
CA VAL A 220 -6.42 19.58 12.17
C VAL A 220 -7.83 19.11 12.49
N ILE A 221 -7.96 18.26 13.51
CA ILE A 221 -9.24 17.62 13.84
C ILE A 221 -10.27 18.68 14.21
N GLY A 222 -11.32 18.80 13.40
CA GLY A 222 -12.40 19.78 13.58
C GLY A 222 -12.19 21.09 12.81
N ASP A 223 -11.08 21.25 12.08
CA ASP A 223 -10.78 22.42 11.24
C ASP A 223 -10.34 21.98 9.83
N ASP A 224 -11.32 21.86 8.94
CA ASP A 224 -11.10 21.48 7.54
C ASP A 224 -10.30 22.56 6.77
N ALA A 225 -10.46 23.83 7.15
CA ALA A 225 -9.77 24.93 6.49
C ALA A 225 -8.28 24.92 6.82
N ALA A 226 -7.91 24.67 8.08
CA ALA A 226 -6.52 24.47 8.48
C ALA A 226 -5.92 23.20 7.85
N THR A 227 -6.68 22.11 7.84
CA THR A 227 -6.30 20.86 7.15
C THR A 227 -5.98 21.10 5.67
N ARG A 228 -6.80 21.93 4.99
CA ARG A 228 -6.58 22.31 3.59
C ARG A 228 -5.36 23.21 3.41
N ARG A 229 -5.14 24.20 4.28
CA ARG A 229 -3.94 25.04 4.25
C ARG A 229 -2.66 24.20 4.42
N ASN A 230 -2.66 23.25 5.34
CA ASN A 230 -1.55 22.32 5.53
C ASN A 230 -1.28 21.48 4.28
N TYR A 231 -2.36 20.96 3.67
CA TYR A 231 -2.26 20.20 2.42
C TYR A 231 -1.64 21.03 1.30
N GLU A 232 -2.12 22.25 1.09
CA GLU A 232 -1.62 23.16 0.06
C GLU A 232 -0.16 23.57 0.30
N TYR A 233 0.22 23.79 1.56
CA TYR A 233 1.61 24.07 1.93
C TYR A 233 2.53 22.90 1.55
N LEU A 234 2.16 21.66 1.88
CA LEU A 234 2.95 20.48 1.53
C LEU A 234 3.07 20.32 -0.01
N ILE A 235 1.98 20.54 -0.75
CA ILE A 235 1.99 20.51 -2.22
C ILE A 235 2.90 21.60 -2.80
N ALA A 236 2.88 22.81 -2.26
CA ALA A 236 3.73 23.91 -2.68
C ALA A 236 5.22 23.61 -2.50
N ARG A 237 5.58 22.80 -1.49
CA ARG A 237 6.95 22.27 -1.30
C ARG A 237 7.29 21.07 -2.21
N GLY A 238 6.40 20.70 -3.12
CA GLY A 238 6.59 19.55 -4.01
C GLY A 238 6.38 18.20 -3.33
N LEU A 239 5.88 18.18 -2.09
CA LEU A 239 5.47 16.96 -1.41
C LEU A 239 4.09 16.53 -1.90
N ARG A 240 3.77 15.24 -1.79
CA ARG A 240 2.48 14.69 -2.23
C ARG A 240 1.83 13.92 -1.08
N PRO A 241 1.26 14.61 -0.08
CA PRO A 241 0.61 13.95 1.04
C PRO A 241 -0.60 13.13 0.57
N ILE A 242 -0.81 11.99 1.23
CA ILE A 242 -2.00 11.16 1.07
C ILE A 242 -3.15 11.87 1.81
N PRO A 243 -4.20 12.31 1.12
CA PRO A 243 -5.34 12.93 1.79
C PRO A 243 -6.09 11.91 2.63
N VAL A 244 -6.59 12.35 3.77
CA VAL A 244 -7.38 11.53 4.70
C VAL A 244 -8.83 11.99 4.62
N TRP A 245 -9.72 11.09 4.19
CA TRP A 245 -11.15 11.30 4.25
C TRP A 245 -11.73 10.62 5.50
N PRO A 246 -12.48 11.31 6.36
CA PRO A 246 -13.10 10.70 7.52
C PRO A 246 -14.24 9.77 7.10
N ILE A 247 -14.30 8.54 7.64
CA ILE A 247 -15.36 7.57 7.30
C ILE A 247 -16.77 8.06 7.64
N THR A 248 -16.91 9.06 8.51
CA THR A 248 -18.20 9.70 8.83
C THR A 248 -18.58 10.80 7.84
N GLY A 249 -17.63 11.26 7.00
CA GLY A 249 -17.82 12.31 6.01
C GLY A 249 -18.84 11.95 4.92
N SER A 250 -19.17 12.94 4.11
CA SER A 250 -20.08 12.76 2.98
C SER A 250 -19.36 12.09 1.81
N LEU A 251 -20.10 11.41 0.93
CA LEU A 251 -19.48 10.85 -0.29
C LEU A 251 -19.15 11.94 -1.32
N ASP A 252 -19.75 13.12 -1.23
CA ASP A 252 -19.46 14.23 -2.14
C ASP A 252 -18.15 14.94 -1.76
N GLU A 253 -17.86 15.03 -0.47
CA GLU A 253 -16.53 15.39 0.01
C GLU A 253 -15.46 14.41 -0.50
N LEU A 254 -15.72 13.10 -0.40
CA LEU A 254 -14.81 12.11 -0.97
C LEU A 254 -14.69 12.25 -2.50
N ALA A 255 -15.78 12.59 -3.20
CA ALA A 255 -15.75 12.80 -4.64
C ALA A 255 -14.78 13.92 -5.02
N ARG A 256 -14.81 15.05 -4.30
CA ARG A 256 -13.87 16.17 -4.50
C ARG A 256 -12.41 15.73 -4.33
N ILE A 257 -12.12 14.92 -3.30
CA ILE A 257 -10.77 14.37 -3.08
C ILE A 257 -10.38 13.43 -4.23
N VAL A 258 -11.31 12.58 -4.70
CA VAL A 258 -11.04 11.65 -5.81
C VAL A 258 -10.78 12.37 -7.13
N GLU A 259 -11.47 13.49 -7.39
CA GLU A 259 -11.29 14.31 -8.61
C GLU A 259 -9.88 14.90 -8.76
N GLU A 260 -9.15 15.06 -7.65
CA GLU A 260 -7.76 15.49 -7.64
C GLU A 260 -6.78 14.40 -8.15
N ASP A 261 -7.25 13.16 -8.37
CA ASP A 261 -6.52 12.00 -8.93
C ASP A 261 -5.29 11.56 -8.12
N HIS A 262 -5.47 11.41 -6.81
CA HIS A 262 -4.44 10.89 -5.91
C HIS A 262 -4.12 9.42 -6.19
N GLU A 263 -2.86 9.02 -6.00
CA GLU A 263 -2.45 7.61 -6.07
C GLU A 263 -3.24 6.76 -5.06
N LEU A 264 -3.43 7.32 -3.87
CA LEU A 264 -4.07 6.69 -2.73
C LEU A 264 -4.86 7.73 -1.94
N VAL A 265 -6.01 7.34 -1.40
CA VAL A 265 -6.76 8.14 -0.43
C VAL A 265 -6.92 7.31 0.84
N ALA A 266 -6.61 7.90 1.99
CA ALA A 266 -6.79 7.23 3.28
C ALA A 266 -8.21 7.42 3.81
N ILE A 267 -8.76 6.39 4.46
CA ILE A 267 -10.07 6.42 5.10
C ILE A 267 -9.86 6.42 6.62
N GLY A 268 -9.97 7.61 7.22
CA GLY A 268 -9.75 7.88 8.65
C GLY A 268 -10.97 7.60 9.53
N GLY A 269 -10.77 7.59 10.85
CA GLY A 269 -11.85 7.42 11.85
C GLY A 269 -12.42 5.99 11.98
N THR A 270 -11.99 5.04 11.15
CA THR A 270 -12.48 3.66 11.16
C THR A 270 -12.24 2.96 12.50
N ALA A 271 -11.07 3.15 13.12
CA ALA A 271 -10.74 2.56 14.41
C ALA A 271 -11.76 2.95 15.51
N ILE A 272 -12.16 4.23 15.56
CA ILE A 272 -13.13 4.75 16.54
C ILE A 272 -14.49 4.06 16.34
N GLN A 273 -14.94 3.94 15.09
CA GLN A 273 -16.22 3.29 14.78
C GLN A 273 -16.22 1.81 15.14
N LEU A 274 -15.12 1.10 14.86
CA LEU A 274 -14.97 -0.32 15.21
C LEU A 274 -14.89 -0.54 16.72
N GLN A 275 -14.20 0.33 17.48
CA GLN A 275 -14.17 0.28 18.94
C GLN A 275 -15.56 0.50 19.56
N ARG A 276 -16.40 1.31 18.92
CA ARG A 276 -17.82 1.52 19.29
C ARG A 276 -18.74 0.40 18.74
N MET A 277 -18.18 -0.73 18.32
CA MET A 277 -18.89 -1.89 17.78
C MET A 277 -19.75 -1.58 16.54
N GLN A 278 -19.46 -0.50 15.80
CA GLN A 278 -20.24 -0.06 14.64
C GLN A 278 -19.82 -0.76 13.34
N HIS A 279 -19.54 -2.07 13.40
CA HIS A 279 -19.08 -2.86 12.26
C HIS A 279 -20.01 -2.75 11.05
N ARG A 280 -21.33 -2.79 11.27
CA ARG A 280 -22.34 -2.68 10.21
C ARG A 280 -22.25 -1.33 9.48
N LYS A 281 -22.17 -0.22 10.20
CA LYS A 281 -22.07 1.12 9.61
C LYS A 281 -20.77 1.30 8.82
N VAL A 282 -19.65 0.78 9.34
CA VAL A 282 -18.37 0.76 8.61
C VAL A 282 -18.51 0.00 7.30
N ARG A 283 -19.13 -1.19 7.30
CA ARG A 283 -19.38 -1.97 6.09
C ARG A 283 -20.29 -1.22 5.10
N GLU A 284 -21.42 -0.69 5.57
CA GLU A 284 -22.36 0.07 4.73
C GLU A 284 -21.66 1.25 4.04
N LYS A 285 -20.83 2.00 4.78
CA LYS A 285 -20.07 3.11 4.20
C LYS A 285 -19.03 2.63 3.20
N LEU A 286 -18.25 1.60 3.52
CA LEU A 286 -17.26 1.03 2.61
C LEU A 286 -17.90 0.43 1.35
N THR A 287 -19.11 -0.16 1.46
CA THR A 287 -19.90 -0.60 0.31
C THR A 287 -20.28 0.58 -0.58
N ALA A 288 -20.71 1.70 0.00
CA ALA A 288 -21.04 2.90 -0.76
C ALA A 288 -19.79 3.49 -1.47
N VAL A 289 -18.65 3.53 -0.79
CA VAL A 289 -17.35 3.92 -1.36
C VAL A 289 -16.96 2.98 -2.51
N ALA A 290 -17.06 1.67 -2.30
CA ALA A 290 -16.70 0.68 -3.32
C ALA A 290 -17.56 0.81 -4.57
N ARG A 291 -18.88 1.02 -4.40
CA ARG A 291 -19.82 1.23 -5.50
C ARG A 291 -19.52 2.49 -6.30
N ARG A 292 -19.24 3.61 -5.62
CA ARG A 292 -19.06 4.92 -6.27
C ARG A 292 -17.65 5.11 -6.84
N PHE A 293 -16.61 4.65 -6.13
CA PHE A 293 -15.22 5.00 -6.43
C PHE A 293 -14.29 3.80 -6.64
N GLY A 294 -14.71 2.58 -6.32
CA GLY A 294 -13.83 1.39 -6.33
C GLY A 294 -13.23 1.01 -7.69
N ARG A 295 -13.77 1.58 -8.77
CA ARG A 295 -13.26 1.42 -10.13
C ARG A 295 -12.19 2.43 -10.52
N VAL A 296 -12.07 3.55 -9.80
CA VAL A 296 -11.19 4.68 -10.19
C VAL A 296 -10.16 5.06 -9.13
N GLN A 297 -10.44 4.76 -7.85
CA GLN A 297 -9.59 5.14 -6.73
C GLN A 297 -9.12 3.92 -5.93
N ASN A 298 -7.87 3.97 -5.47
CA ASN A 298 -7.30 3.05 -4.50
C ASN A 298 -7.33 3.66 -3.11
N PHE A 299 -7.57 2.82 -2.10
CA PHE A 299 -7.75 3.28 -0.72
C PHE A 299 -6.78 2.61 0.26
N HIS A 300 -6.43 3.38 1.29
CA HIS A 300 -5.80 2.90 2.53
C HIS A 300 -6.81 2.97 3.68
N LEU A 301 -7.02 1.87 4.42
CA LEU A 301 -7.96 1.88 5.54
C LEU A 301 -7.24 2.06 6.88
N LEU A 302 -7.39 3.24 7.49
CA LEU A 302 -6.68 3.58 8.72
C LEU A 302 -7.23 2.83 9.94
N GLY A 303 -6.35 2.18 10.69
CA GLY A 303 -6.64 1.60 12.01
C GLY A 303 -7.60 0.39 12.03
N CYS A 304 -7.75 -0.33 10.92
CA CYS A 304 -8.62 -1.50 10.83
C CYS A 304 -7.86 -2.83 11.01
N ALA A 305 -8.20 -3.57 12.06
CA ALA A 305 -7.68 -4.93 12.33
C ALA A 305 -8.73 -6.04 12.17
N VAL A 306 -9.86 -5.74 11.51
CA VAL A 306 -10.95 -6.71 11.32
C VAL A 306 -10.75 -7.42 9.99
N ILE A 307 -10.11 -8.59 10.02
CA ILE A 307 -9.77 -9.38 8.82
C ILE A 307 -10.97 -9.59 7.89
N GLY A 308 -12.17 -9.81 8.44
CA GLY A 308 -13.39 -9.96 7.64
C GLY A 308 -13.74 -8.72 6.81
N ILE A 309 -13.54 -7.50 7.34
CA ILE A 309 -13.76 -6.24 6.62
C ILE A 309 -12.66 -6.07 5.57
N LEU A 310 -11.39 -6.28 5.96
CA LEU A 310 -10.25 -6.16 5.04
C LEU A 310 -10.43 -7.07 3.82
N LYS A 311 -10.77 -8.36 4.03
CA LYS A 311 -10.96 -9.32 2.94
C LYS A 311 -12.14 -8.97 2.03
N GLU A 312 -13.26 -8.51 2.59
CA GLU A 312 -14.45 -8.12 1.83
C GLU A 312 -14.17 -6.95 0.89
N PHE A 313 -13.39 -5.97 1.35
CA PHE A 313 -13.06 -4.76 0.59
C PHE A 313 -11.68 -4.79 -0.07
N ALA A 314 -11.00 -5.94 -0.11
CA ALA A 314 -9.67 -6.12 -0.73
C ALA A 314 -9.62 -5.80 -2.24
N HIS A 315 -10.78 -5.66 -2.89
CA HIS A 315 -10.87 -5.24 -4.28
C HIS A 315 -10.75 -3.71 -4.45
N ILE A 316 -10.91 -2.90 -3.40
CA ILE A 316 -10.67 -1.44 -3.41
C ILE A 316 -9.52 -1.00 -2.50
N LEU A 317 -9.22 -1.79 -1.47
CA LEU A 317 -8.14 -1.53 -0.53
C LEU A 317 -6.82 -2.03 -1.10
N VAL A 318 -5.84 -1.14 -1.21
CA VAL A 318 -4.46 -1.49 -1.55
C VAL A 318 -3.64 -1.71 -0.29
N SER A 319 -4.00 -1.02 0.79
CA SER A 319 -3.34 -1.14 2.08
C SER A 319 -4.27 -0.83 3.26
N ALA A 320 -3.81 -1.19 4.45
CA ALA A 320 -4.44 -0.87 5.73
C ALA A 320 -3.39 -0.88 6.83
N ASP A 321 -3.73 -0.36 8.00
CA ASP A 321 -2.89 -0.43 9.19
C ASP A 321 -3.72 -0.71 10.45
N SER A 322 -3.05 -1.14 11.51
CA SER A 322 -3.55 -0.99 12.89
C SER A 322 -2.45 -1.37 13.86
N LYS A 323 -2.53 -0.80 15.07
CA LYS A 323 -1.68 -1.22 16.20
C LYS A 323 -2.16 -2.53 16.82
N ALA A 324 -3.40 -2.95 16.54
CA ALA A 324 -3.98 -4.09 17.21
C ALA A 324 -3.10 -5.35 17.15
N PRO A 325 -2.49 -5.75 16.02
CA PRO A 325 -1.69 -6.99 15.94
C PRO A 325 -0.41 -6.95 16.79
N THR A 326 0.15 -5.77 17.02
CA THR A 326 1.35 -5.55 17.84
C THR A 326 0.99 -5.25 19.30
N SER A 327 -0.23 -4.77 19.55
CA SER A 327 -0.74 -4.36 20.86
C SER A 327 -1.77 -5.31 21.47
N VAL A 328 -1.92 -6.57 21.01
CA VAL A 328 -2.89 -7.55 21.56
C VAL A 328 -2.57 -7.97 23.02
N THR A 329 -1.66 -7.26 23.64
CA THR A 329 -0.91 -7.59 24.83
C THR A 329 -1.74 -7.44 26.11
N GLY A 330 -2.70 -6.51 26.15
CA GLY A 330 -3.48 -6.22 27.36
C GLY A 330 -4.70 -7.10 27.62
N ASN A 331 -5.30 -7.71 26.59
CA ASN A 331 -6.64 -8.31 26.71
C ASN A 331 -6.66 -9.85 26.63
N GLY A 332 -5.50 -10.50 26.53
CA GLY A 332 -5.39 -11.96 26.43
C GLY A 332 -6.00 -12.53 25.14
N ARG A 333 -6.03 -11.75 24.05
CA ARG A 333 -6.63 -12.16 22.78
C ARG A 333 -5.58 -12.48 21.73
N VAL A 334 -5.99 -13.21 20.69
CA VAL A 334 -5.23 -13.42 19.46
C VAL A 334 -6.13 -13.09 18.27
N ILE A 335 -5.57 -12.47 17.23
CA ILE A 335 -6.30 -12.24 15.98
C ILE A 335 -6.09 -13.45 15.08
N THR A 336 -7.18 -14.04 14.60
CA THR A 336 -7.18 -15.17 13.66
C THR A 336 -7.91 -14.77 12.38
N LYS A 337 -7.79 -15.57 11.30
CA LYS A 337 -8.63 -15.43 10.10
C LYS A 337 -10.15 -15.40 10.34
N TYR A 338 -10.61 -15.86 11.51
CA TYR A 338 -12.02 -15.86 11.92
C TYR A 338 -12.38 -14.72 12.89
N GLY A 339 -11.45 -13.81 13.17
CA GLY A 339 -11.62 -12.72 14.14
C GLY A 339 -10.81 -12.93 15.41
N GLN A 340 -11.10 -12.12 16.43
CA GLN A 340 -10.42 -12.18 17.73
C GLN A 340 -10.93 -13.35 18.56
N ARG A 341 -10.01 -14.08 19.19
CA ARG A 341 -10.31 -15.16 20.14
C ARG A 341 -9.58 -14.92 21.46
N GLN A 342 -10.18 -15.35 22.56
CA GLN A 342 -9.45 -15.43 23.84
C GLN A 342 -8.36 -16.50 23.72
N ALA A 343 -7.19 -16.19 24.23
CA ALA A 343 -6.01 -17.04 24.25
C ALA A 343 -5.13 -16.67 25.47
N LYS A 344 -5.75 -16.61 26.65
CA LYS A 344 -5.08 -16.16 27.89
C LYS A 344 -3.95 -17.10 28.31
N GLU A 345 -4.02 -18.34 27.88
CA GLU A 345 -3.02 -19.40 28.10
C GLU A 345 -1.72 -19.18 27.32
N LEU A 346 -1.74 -18.38 26.27
CA LEU A 346 -0.54 -18.08 25.48
C LEU A 346 0.22 -16.92 26.11
N GLU A 347 1.55 -16.97 26.07
CA GLU A 347 2.38 -15.82 26.42
C GLU A 347 2.13 -14.62 25.50
N ARG A 348 2.39 -13.41 26.02
CA ARG A 348 2.19 -12.14 25.28
C ARG A 348 2.84 -12.17 23.91
N GLU A 349 4.09 -12.63 23.85
CA GLU A 349 4.89 -12.71 22.63
C GLU A 349 4.28 -13.65 21.60
N GLU A 350 3.83 -14.84 22.03
CA GLU A 350 3.20 -15.83 21.16
C GLU A 350 1.87 -15.31 20.58
N ARG A 351 1.07 -14.56 21.37
CA ARG A 351 -0.15 -13.90 20.86
C ARG A 351 0.16 -12.85 19.78
N THR A 352 1.23 -12.08 19.96
CA THR A 352 1.70 -11.10 18.96
C THR A 352 2.17 -11.82 17.70
N ILE A 353 3.02 -12.84 17.82
CA ILE A 353 3.51 -13.65 16.69
C ILE A 353 2.35 -14.19 15.85
N ARG A 354 1.36 -14.83 16.50
CA ARG A 354 0.19 -15.39 15.82
C ARG A 354 -0.63 -14.32 15.12
N SER A 355 -0.87 -13.19 15.79
CA SER A 355 -1.66 -12.10 15.22
C SER A 355 -0.94 -11.49 14.01
N VAL A 356 0.35 -11.16 14.14
CA VAL A 356 1.17 -10.63 13.03
C VAL A 356 1.15 -11.57 11.82
N ARG A 357 1.35 -12.88 12.02
CA ARG A 357 1.31 -13.87 10.93
C ARG A 357 0.01 -13.83 10.14
N GLU A 358 -1.13 -13.57 10.77
CA GLU A 358 -2.41 -13.49 10.07
C GLU A 358 -2.51 -12.25 9.17
N PHE A 359 -1.92 -11.13 9.56
CA PHE A 359 -1.92 -9.91 8.76
C PHE A 359 -0.90 -9.95 7.61
N VAL A 360 0.26 -10.61 7.79
CA VAL A 360 1.23 -10.83 6.71
C VAL A 360 0.60 -11.60 5.54
N LYS A 361 -0.33 -12.52 5.81
CA LYS A 361 -1.05 -13.29 4.78
C LYS A 361 -1.97 -12.44 3.89
N LEU A 362 -2.36 -11.23 4.33
CA LEU A 362 -3.31 -10.39 3.58
C LEU A 362 -2.76 -9.92 2.23
N GLU A 363 -1.45 -9.79 2.08
CA GLU A 363 -0.83 -9.42 0.80
C GLU A 363 -1.02 -10.51 -0.27
N SER A 364 -1.13 -11.77 0.16
CA SER A 364 -1.34 -12.91 -0.73
C SER A 364 -2.82 -13.24 -0.93
N TYR A 365 -3.74 -12.52 -0.27
CA TYR A 365 -5.16 -12.82 -0.35
C TYR A 365 -5.75 -12.28 -1.67
N LEU A 366 -6.27 -13.20 -2.49
CA LEU A 366 -7.03 -12.84 -3.69
C LEU A 366 -8.52 -12.69 -3.34
N PRO A 367 -9.18 -11.58 -3.73
CA PRO A 367 -10.62 -11.42 -3.53
C PRO A 367 -11.41 -12.55 -4.19
N GLN A 368 -12.52 -12.94 -3.56
CA GLN A 368 -13.44 -13.94 -4.13
C GLN A 368 -13.88 -13.48 -5.53
N GLY A 369 -13.76 -14.37 -6.53
CA GLY A 369 -14.01 -14.07 -7.95
C GLY A 369 -12.73 -13.93 -8.80
N TYR A 370 -11.62 -13.44 -8.23
CA TYR A 370 -10.34 -13.33 -8.96
C TYR A 370 -9.55 -14.64 -8.99
N ALA A 371 -9.76 -15.51 -8.00
CA ALA A 371 -9.11 -16.83 -7.95
C ALA A 371 -9.40 -17.72 -9.17
N ARG A 372 -10.60 -17.59 -9.78
CA ARG A 372 -10.98 -18.33 -11.00
C ARG A 372 -10.28 -17.80 -12.26
N ALA A 373 -10.00 -16.50 -12.33
CA ALA A 373 -9.29 -15.91 -13.47
C ALA A 373 -7.80 -16.32 -13.50
N THR A 374 -7.18 -16.56 -12.33
CA THR A 374 -5.80 -17.08 -12.22
C THR A 374 -5.61 -18.46 -12.85
N GLN A 375 -6.62 -19.34 -12.81
CA GLN A 375 -6.53 -20.68 -13.41
C GLN A 375 -6.54 -20.62 -14.95
N ILE A 376 -7.32 -19.70 -15.52
CA ILE A 376 -7.38 -19.47 -16.98
C ILE A 376 -6.09 -18.81 -17.49
N ALA A 377 -5.51 -17.89 -16.72
CA ALA A 377 -4.21 -17.30 -17.05
C ALA A 377 -3.03 -18.27 -16.93
N ALA A 378 -3.19 -19.40 -16.23
CA ALA A 378 -2.19 -20.47 -16.16
C ALA A 378 -2.31 -21.49 -17.30
N THR A 379 -3.33 -21.36 -18.15
CA THR A 379 -3.55 -22.18 -19.36
C THR A 379 -2.99 -21.52 -20.63
N PHE A 380 -2.42 -20.32 -20.49
CA PHE A 380 -1.53 -19.67 -21.45
C PHE A 380 -0.11 -19.66 -20.88
#